data_AF-A0A7J9BIZ1-F1
#
_entry.id   AF-A0A7J9BIZ1-F1
#
_cell.length_a   1.000
_cell.length_b   1.000
_cell.length_c   1.000
_cell.angle_alpha   90.00
_cell.angle_beta   90.00
_cell.angle_gamma   90.00
#
_symmetry.space_group_name_H-M   'P 1'
#
loop_
_entity.id
_entity.type
_entity.pdbx_description
1 polymer ?
#
loop_
_entity_poly.entity_id
_entity_poly.type
_entity_poly.pdbx_seq_one_letter_code
_entity_poly.pdbx_strand_id
1 'polypeptide(L)' 'MGEHELVCHKMENPGAVFLCHALNKTTVYKVPLVGRDGTKANALAVCHKETSGWNPKRMAFQILE' A
#
# COMPACT_ATOMS: atom_id res chain seq x y z
N MET A 1 11.99 6.39 4.68
CA MET A 1 10.69 6.81 4.09
C MET A 1 10.98 8.14 3.41
N GLY A 2 10.68 8.25 2.12
CA GLY A 2 11.18 9.32 1.25
C GLY A 2 10.29 9.45 0.01
N GLU A 3 10.50 10.47 -0.82
CA GLU A 3 9.52 10.85 -1.86
C GLU A 3 9.38 9.84 -3.02
N HIS A 4 10.27 8.85 -3.11
CA HIS A 4 10.25 7.78 -4.09
C HIS A 4 10.17 6.42 -3.40
N GLU A 5 8.95 5.91 -3.28
CA GLU A 5 8.67 4.63 -2.66
C GLU A 5 8.21 3.63 -3.73
N LEU A 6 8.80 2.42 -3.70
CA LEU A 6 8.41 1.30 -4.53
C LEU A 6 7.45 0.41 -3.74
N VAL A 7 6.23 0.25 -4.25
CA VAL A 7 5.24 -0.66 -3.67
C VAL A 7 5.15 -1.90 -4.55
N CYS A 8 5.24 -3.08 -3.93
CA CYS A 8 5.22 -4.37 -4.59
C CYS A 8 4.08 -5.23 -4.03
N HIS A 9 3.31 -5.84 -4.93
CA HIS A 9 2.28 -6.82 -4.60
C HIS A 9 2.81 -8.22 -4.89
N LYS A 10 2.74 -9.12 -3.90
CA LYS A 10 3.02 -10.54 -4.12
C LYS A 10 1.94 -11.12 -5.03
N MET A 11 2.34 -11.80 -6.09
CA MET A 11 1.42 -12.49 -7.00
C MET A 11 1.18 -13.93 -6.53
N GLU A 12 0.03 -14.51 -6.87
CA GLU A 12 -0.32 -15.92 -6.61
C GLU A 12 0.38 -16.88 -7.58
N ASN A 13 1.65 -16.64 -7.88
CA ASN A 13 2.44 -17.53 -8.72
C ASN A 13 3.23 -18.53 -7.85
N PRO A 14 3.56 -19.73 -8.38
CA PRO A 14 4.40 -20.71 -7.68
C PRO A 14 5.80 -20.18 -7.31
N GLY A 15 6.27 -19.14 -8.01
CA GLY A 15 7.52 -18.44 -7.72
C GLY A 15 7.32 -17.12 -6.96
N ALA A 16 8.40 -16.57 -6.41
CA ALA A 16 8.40 -15.27 -5.74
C ALA A 16 8.31 -14.11 -6.75
N VAL A 17 7.18 -14.01 -7.45
CA VAL A 17 6.88 -12.96 -8.42
C VAL A 17 6.16 -11.82 -7.72
N PHE A 18 6.63 -10.61 -7.96
CA PHE A 18 6.06 -9.39 -7.41
C PHE A 18 5.73 -8.40 -8.53
N LEU A 19 4.50 -7.88 -8.52
CA LEU A 19 4.12 -6.74 -9.35
C LEU A 19 4.47 -5.45 -8.58
N CYS A 20 5.51 -4.76 -9.02
CA CYS A 20 5.95 -3.51 -8.40
C CYS A 20 5.57 -2.30 -9.24
N HIS A 21 5.26 -1.19 -8.58
CA HIS A 21 5.09 0.10 -9.21
C HIS A 21 5.66 1.22 -8.33
N ALA A 22 6.30 2.19 -8.99
CA ALA A 22 6.80 3.39 -8.33
C ALA A 22 5.65 4.39 -8.17
N LEU A 23 5.57 5.02 -7.00
CA LEU A 23 4.53 6.00 -6.72
C LEU A 23 5.18 7.31 -6.32
N ASN A 24 5.03 8.31 -7.18
CA ASN A 24 5.52 9.65 -6.89
C ASN A 24 4.70 10.27 -5.76
N LYS A 25 5.35 11.11 -4.93
CA LYS A 25 4.68 11.84 -3.83
C LYS A 25 3.87 10.93 -2.90
N THR A 26 4.45 9.78 -2.55
CA THR A 26 3.88 8.88 -1.56
C THR A 26 4.49 9.19 -0.20
N THR A 27 3.77 8.82 0.86
CA THR A 27 4.35 8.74 2.19
C THR A 27 3.94 7.42 2.82
N VAL A 28 4.93 6.62 3.17
CA VAL A 28 4.72 5.34 3.85
C VAL A 28 4.96 5.50 5.34
N TYR A 29 4.04 4.98 6.15
CA TYR A 29 4.17 4.85 7.60
C TYR A 29 4.20 3.39 8.00
N LYS A 30 5.11 3.02 8.90
CA LYS A 30 5.09 1.69 9.53
C LYS A 30 4.28 1.82 10.82
N VAL A 31 3.17 1.09 10.89
CA VAL A 31 2.21 1.19 11.99
C VAL A 31 2.15 -0.17 12.71
N PRO A 32 2.38 -0.22 14.03
CA PRO A 32 2.14 -1.44 14.79
C PRO A 32 0.62 -1.66 14.91
N LEU A 33 0.17 -2.87 14.60
CA LEU A 33 -1.21 -3.31 14.74
C LEU A 33 -1.29 -4.45 15.76
N VAL A 34 -2.40 -4.50 16.48
CA VAL A 34 -2.74 -5.58 17.41
C VAL A 34 -4.10 -6.14 17.02
N GLY A 35 -4.14 -7.44 16.73
CA GLY A 35 -5.36 -8.18 16.44
C GLY A 35 -6.22 -8.34 17.69
N ARG A 36 -7.51 -8.68 17.49
CA ARG A 36 -8.44 -8.94 18.61
C ARG A 36 -8.00 -10.11 19.50
N ASP A 37 -7.23 -11.03 18.93
CA ASP A 37 -6.60 -12.18 19.58
C ASP A 37 -5.26 -11.83 20.28
N GLY A 38 -4.83 -10.56 20.23
CA GLY A 38 -3.55 -10.09 20.77
C GLY A 38 -2.35 -10.27 19.84
N THR A 39 -2.55 -10.82 18.64
CA THR A 39 -1.48 -10.98 17.64
C THR A 39 -0.92 -9.62 17.23
N LYS A 40 0.40 -9.45 17.30
CA LYS A 40 1.08 -8.19 16.90
C LYS A 40 1.65 -8.32 15.51
N ALA A 41 1.42 -7.31 14.68
CA ALA A 41 1.99 -7.20 13.35
C ALA A 41 2.44 -5.76 13.07
N ASN A 42 3.40 -5.58 12.16
CA ASN A 42 3.69 -4.27 11.59
C ASN A 42 3.00 -4.18 10.23
N ALA A 43 2.14 -3.18 10.05
CA ALA A 43 1.54 -2.85 8.76
C ALA A 43 2.23 -1.65 8.14
N LEU A 44 2.13 -1.54 6.82
CA LEU A 44 2.49 -0.33 6.09
C LEU A 44 1.20 0.42 5.73
N ALA A 45 1.05 1.64 6.24
CA ALA A 45 0.02 2.57 5.80
C ALA A 45 0.62 3.47 4.71
N VAL A 46 0.00 3.50 3.54
CA VAL A 46 0.51 4.20 2.36
C VAL A 46 -0.43 5.35 2.02
N CYS A 47 0.08 6.58 2.10
CA CYS A 47 -0.66 7.78 1.71
C CYS A 47 -0.17 8.23 0.32
N HIS A 48 -1.02 8.06 -0.69
CA HIS A 48 -0.77 8.55 -2.04
C HIS A 48 -1.24 10.00 -2.13
N LYS A 49 -0.33 10.97 -2.23
CA LYS A 49 -0.70 12.40 -2.30
C LYS A 49 -1.03 12.85 -3.72
N GLU A 50 -0.58 12.09 -4.72
CA GLU A 50 -0.84 12.35 -6.13
C GLU A 50 -1.55 11.16 -6.76
N THR A 51 -2.84 11.32 -7.00
CA THR A 51 -3.69 10.29 -7.59
C THR A 51 -4.43 10.77 -8.83
N SER A 52 -4.07 11.92 -9.40
CA SER A 52 -4.75 12.47 -10.60
C SER A 52 -4.74 11.52 -11.80
N GLY A 53 -3.70 10.70 -11.93
CA GLY A 53 -3.60 9.67 -12.98
C GLY A 53 -4.33 8.36 -12.67
N TRP A 54 -4.96 8.23 -11.50
CA TRP A 54 -5.65 7.01 -11.11
C TRP A 54 -7.06 6.98 -11.71
N ASN A 55 -7.55 5.79 -12.02
CA ASN A 55 -8.95 5.62 -12.40
C ASN A 55 -9.85 6.02 -11.21
N PRO A 56 -10.75 7.01 -11.34
CA PRO A 56 -11.63 7.43 -10.25
C PRO A 56 -12.55 6.32 -9.73
N LYS A 57 -12.81 5.28 -10.54
CA LYS A 57 -13.59 4.10 -10.15
C LYS A 57 -12.76 3.05 -9.40
N ARG A 58 -11.52 3.34 -9.00
CA ARG A 58 -10.73 2.42 -8.16
C ARG A 58 -11.41 2.21 -6.81
N MET A 59 -11.42 0.96 -6.35
CA MET A 59 -11.90 0.58 -5.01
C MET A 59 -11.30 1.42 -3.89
N ALA A 60 -10.03 1.84 -4.02
CA ALA A 60 -9.34 2.67 -3.02
C ALA A 60 -10.06 4.00 -2.74
N PHE A 61 -10.79 4.56 -3.71
CA PHE A 61 -11.57 5.80 -3.51
C PHE A 61 -12.98 5.53 -2.99
N GLN A 62 -13.53 4.34 -3.22
CA GLN A 62 -14.89 3.97 -2.81
C GLN A 62 -14.98 3.59 -1.32
N ILE A 63 -13.85 3.23 -0.70
CA ILE A 63 -13.79 2.81 0.71
C ILE A 63 -13.49 4.01 1.64
N LEU A 64 -13.16 5.19 1.09
CA LEU A 64 -12.86 6.39 1.86
C LEU A 64 -14.10 7.22 2.25
N GLU A 65 -15.30 6.82 1.80
CA GLU A 65 -16.58 7.42 2.17
C GLU A 65 -17.20 6.80 3.44
#